data_AF-A0A482WKU0-F1
#
_entry.id   AF-A0A482WKU0-F1
#
_cell.length_a   1.000
_cell.length_b   1.000
_cell.length_c   1.000
_cell.angle_alpha   90.00
_cell.angle_beta   90.00
_cell.angle_gamma   90.00
#
_symmetry.space_group_name_H-M   'P 1'
#
loop_
_entity.id
_entity.type
_entity.pdbx_description
1 polymer ?
#
loop_
_entity_poly.entity_id
_entity_poly.type
_entity_poly.pdbx_seq_one_letter_code
_entity_poly.pdbx_strand_id
1 'polypeptide(L)'
;MKMSSENDVFGAPSQYSFTGLISSALDKKYYRETAHRIFVNRRLHLENIKFYGFDMDYTLAKYKSPQYETLGFNLVKQRLVEFGYPQEILEFEYDPSFPVR
;
A
#
# COMPACT_ATOMS: atom_id res chain seq x y z
N MET A 1 4.73 59.91 54.77
CA MET A 1 5.52 58.85 55.46
C MET A 1 5.99 57.89 54.36
N LYS A 2 7.30 57.64 54.26
CA LYS A 2 7.97 57.07 53.07
C LYS A 2 8.08 55.53 53.16
N MET A 3 8.20 54.90 51.99
CA MET A 3 8.92 53.63 51.64
C MET A 3 8.10 52.36 51.30
N SER A 4 8.10 52.02 49.99
CA SER A 4 8.47 50.74 49.27
C SER A 4 8.17 49.37 49.93
N SER A 5 7.76 48.29 49.25
CA SER A 5 8.12 47.74 47.91
C SER A 5 7.16 46.60 47.46
N GLU A 6 6.95 46.43 46.12
CA GLU A 6 7.05 45.20 45.26
C GLU A 6 6.60 43.81 45.83
N ASN A 7 5.95 42.83 45.16
CA ASN A 7 5.67 42.38 43.78
C ASN A 7 4.56 41.28 43.90
N ASP A 8 3.46 41.23 43.14
CA ASP A 8 3.22 40.66 41.80
C ASP A 8 2.26 39.43 41.82
N VAL A 9 1.17 39.60 41.08
CA VAL A 9 0.47 38.65 40.19
C VAL A 9 -0.08 37.34 40.78
N PHE A 10 -1.41 37.18 40.79
CA PHE A 10 -2.16 36.26 39.90
C PHE A 10 -3.68 36.33 40.18
N GLY A 11 -4.45 36.34 39.10
CA GLY A 11 -5.85 36.77 39.03
C GLY A 11 -6.91 35.80 39.58
N ALA A 12 -8.13 36.36 39.59
CA ALA A 12 -9.39 35.87 40.15
C ALA A 12 -9.81 34.43 39.76
N PRO A 13 -10.71 33.80 40.57
CA PRO A 13 -11.13 32.42 40.38
C PRO A 13 -12.26 32.32 39.34
N SER A 14 -12.10 31.44 38.34
CA SER A 14 -13.20 31.07 37.44
C SER A 14 -13.44 29.55 37.47
N GLN A 15 -14.55 29.21 38.12
CA GLN A 15 -15.54 28.19 37.77
C GLN A 15 -15.02 26.81 37.32
N TYR A 16 -15.21 25.83 38.19
CA TYR A 16 -15.14 24.40 37.88
C TYR A 16 -16.03 24.06 36.66
N SER A 17 -15.39 23.82 35.50
CA SER A 17 -16.05 23.19 34.37
C SER A 17 -15.83 21.68 34.43
N PHE A 18 -16.94 20.96 34.54
CA PHE A 18 -17.08 19.52 34.44
C PHE A 18 -16.57 19.01 33.08
N THR A 19 -15.30 18.62 32.99
CA THR A 19 -14.75 17.86 31.85
C THR A 19 -14.03 16.60 32.34
N GLY A 20 -14.71 15.85 33.21
CA GLY A 20 -14.29 14.54 33.65
C GLY A 20 -14.86 13.42 32.78
N LEU A 21 -14.01 12.89 31.89
CA LEU A 21 -13.91 11.45 31.64
C LEU A 21 -15.15 10.70 31.10
N ILE A 22 -15.50 10.85 29.81
CA ILE A 22 -15.90 9.70 28.96
C ILE A 22 -15.48 9.99 27.50
N SER A 23 -14.17 10.02 27.22
CA SER A 23 -13.71 9.58 25.90
C SER A 23 -13.41 8.11 26.07
N SER A 24 -14.43 7.28 25.87
CA SER A 24 -14.29 5.83 25.80
C SER A 24 -13.07 5.52 24.95
N ALA A 25 -12.04 4.97 25.58
CA ALA A 25 -10.91 4.34 24.93
C ALA A 25 -11.47 3.17 24.12
N LEU A 26 -12.02 3.48 22.94
CA LEU A 26 -12.18 2.51 21.88
C LEU A 26 -10.75 2.12 21.53
N ASP A 27 -10.37 0.94 22.01
CA ASP A 27 -9.16 0.22 21.67
C ASP A 27 -8.84 0.49 20.20
N LYS A 28 -7.89 1.39 19.93
CA LYS A 28 -7.48 1.70 18.56
C LYS A 28 -6.75 0.46 18.07
N LYS A 29 -7.51 -0.46 17.47
CA LYS A 29 -6.96 -1.64 16.84
C LYS A 29 -6.12 -1.16 15.66
N TYR A 30 -4.81 -1.11 15.87
CA TYR A 30 -3.85 -0.76 14.82
C TYR A 30 -3.89 -1.87 13.77
N TYR A 31 -4.76 -1.70 12.78
CA TYR A 31 -4.75 -2.57 11.63
C TYR A 31 -3.47 -2.29 10.85
N ARG A 32 -2.75 -3.36 10.45
CA ARG A 32 -1.59 -3.27 9.57
C ARG A 32 -1.95 -2.49 8.30
N GLU A 33 -0.98 -1.86 7.66
CA GLU A 33 -1.16 -1.22 6.36
C GLU A 33 -1.82 -2.19 5.36
N THR A 34 -2.74 -1.68 4.55
CA THR A 34 -3.52 -2.50 3.60
C THR A 34 -2.62 -3.29 2.65
N ALA A 35 -1.47 -2.72 2.24
CA ALA A 35 -0.48 -3.36 1.39
C ALA A 35 0.13 -4.65 1.99
N HIS A 36 0.06 -4.84 3.31
CA HIS A 36 0.61 -5.99 4.03
C HIS A 36 -0.48 -6.95 4.54
N ARG A 37 -1.73 -6.80 4.11
CA ARG A 37 -2.84 -7.66 4.52
C ARG A 37 -3.07 -8.83 3.56
N ILE A 38 -3.50 -9.95 4.11
CA ILE A 38 -4.04 -11.08 3.35
C ILE A 38 -5.56 -10.95 3.36
N PHE A 39 -6.17 -10.86 2.18
CA PHE A 39 -7.62 -10.77 2.03
C PHE A 39 -8.27 -12.15 2.06
N VAL A 40 -9.48 -12.24 2.60
CA VAL A 40 -10.17 -13.51 2.84
C VAL A 40 -11.53 -13.48 2.15
N ASN A 41 -11.69 -14.26 1.08
CA ASN A 41 -12.98 -14.43 0.41
C ASN A 41 -13.83 -15.54 1.06
N ARG A 42 -13.18 -16.58 1.61
CA ARG A 42 -13.80 -17.72 2.31
C ARG A 42 -12.99 -18.04 3.56
N ARG A 43 -13.67 -18.46 4.64
CA ARG A 43 -12.99 -18.83 5.89
C ARG A 43 -11.99 -19.96 5.66
N LEU A 44 -10.79 -19.83 6.21
CA LEU A 44 -9.70 -20.80 6.11
C LEU A 44 -9.03 -20.95 7.47
N HIS A 45 -9.02 -22.18 8.00
CA HIS A 45 -8.34 -22.52 9.26
C HIS A 45 -6.94 -23.04 8.94
N LEU A 46 -5.92 -22.18 9.07
CA LEU A 46 -4.55 -22.51 8.69
C LEU A 46 -3.95 -23.68 9.49
N GLU A 47 -4.44 -23.94 10.70
CA GLU A 47 -4.04 -25.08 11.54
C GLU A 47 -4.29 -26.44 10.88
N ASN A 48 -5.25 -26.52 9.94
CA ASN A 48 -5.60 -27.76 9.24
C ASN A 48 -4.77 -27.99 7.96
N ILE A 49 -3.92 -27.04 7.56
CA ILE A 49 -3.13 -27.12 6.34
C ILE A 49 -1.78 -27.78 6.65
N LYS A 50 -1.54 -28.94 6.03
CA LYS A 50 -0.31 -29.75 6.22
C LYS A 50 0.77 -29.50 5.17
N PHE A 51 0.39 -29.02 4.00
CA PHE A 51 1.28 -28.83 2.87
C PHE A 51 1.04 -27.46 2.24
N TYR A 52 2.14 -26.82 1.82
CA TYR A 52 2.13 -25.51 1.17
C TYR A 52 2.81 -25.67 -0.19
N GLY A 53 2.02 -25.59 -1.25
CA GLY A 53 2.52 -25.58 -2.62
C GLY A 53 2.78 -24.15 -3.10
N PHE A 54 3.86 -23.96 -3.84
CA PHE A 54 4.20 -22.69 -4.47
C PHE A 54 4.33 -22.88 -5.97
N ASP A 55 3.75 -21.96 -6.73
CA ASP A 55 4.09 -21.76 -8.14
C ASP A 55 5.35 -20.88 -8.24
N MET A 56 6.05 -20.94 -9.37
CA MET A 56 7.29 -20.19 -9.57
C MET A 56 7.03 -18.79 -10.15
N ASP A 57 6.52 -18.73 -11.39
CA ASP A 57 6.45 -17.50 -12.16
C ASP A 57 5.32 -16.59 -11.65
N TYR A 58 5.62 -15.31 -11.44
CA TYR A 58 4.73 -14.32 -10.84
C TYR A 58 4.23 -14.63 -9.40
N THR A 59 4.65 -15.75 -8.80
CA THR A 59 4.37 -16.09 -7.39
C THR A 59 5.62 -15.92 -6.54
N LEU A 60 6.65 -16.74 -6.76
CA LEU A 60 7.95 -16.60 -6.09
C LEU A 60 8.86 -15.65 -6.88
N ALA A 61 8.90 -15.80 -8.20
CA ALA A 61 9.67 -14.97 -9.11
C ALA A 61 8.78 -13.87 -9.69
N LYS A 62 8.71 -12.72 -9.02
CA LYS A 62 8.01 -11.55 -9.54
C LYS A 62 8.90 -10.82 -10.55
N TYR A 63 8.53 -10.88 -11.83
CA TYR A 63 9.20 -10.12 -12.87
C TYR A 63 8.97 -8.61 -12.70
N LYS A 64 9.97 -7.83 -13.08
CA LYS A 64 9.91 -6.36 -13.02
C LYS A 64 9.12 -5.84 -14.22
N SER A 65 8.08 -5.08 -13.90
CA SER A 65 7.29 -4.34 -14.88
C SER A 65 7.86 -2.93 -15.05
N PRO A 66 7.92 -2.37 -16.28
CA PRO A 66 7.45 -2.95 -17.55
C PRO A 66 8.51 -3.76 -18.33
N GLN A 67 9.70 -3.97 -17.79
CA GLN A 67 10.85 -4.46 -18.57
C GLN A 67 10.62 -5.88 -19.12
N TYR A 68 10.00 -6.76 -18.33
CA TYR A 68 9.73 -8.13 -18.76
C TYR A 68 8.69 -8.18 -19.89
N GLU A 69 7.63 -7.38 -19.77
CA GLU A 69 6.57 -7.27 -20.77
C GLU A 69 7.11 -6.67 -22.07
N THR A 70 7.94 -5.61 -21.99
CA THR A 70 8.61 -5.02 -23.16
C THR A 70 9.51 -6.05 -23.86
N LEU A 71 10.26 -6.85 -23.11
CA LEU A 71 11.10 -7.90 -23.69
C LEU A 71 10.25 -8.94 -24.43
N GLY A 72 9.20 -9.45 -23.80
CA GLY A 72 8.27 -10.41 -24.42
C GLY A 72 7.65 -9.85 -25.69
N PHE A 73 7.20 -8.59 -25.65
CA PHE A 73 6.62 -7.90 -26.81
C PHE A 73 7.61 -7.82 -27.98
N ASN A 74 8.86 -7.42 -27.71
CA ASN A 74 9.89 -7.33 -28.75
C ASN A 74 10.21 -8.68 -29.40
N LEU A 75 10.34 -9.74 -28.60
CA LEU A 75 10.59 -11.09 -29.10
C LEU A 75 9.44 -11.61 -29.98
N VAL A 76 8.20 -11.34 -29.58
CA VAL A 76 7.02 -11.74 -30.35
C VAL A 76 6.96 -10.99 -31.68
N LYS A 77 7.19 -9.67 -31.70
CA LYS A 77 7.23 -8.89 -32.95
C LYS A 77 8.26 -9.46 -33.94
N GLN A 78 9.47 -9.74 -33.46
CA GLN A 78 10.53 -10.34 -34.29
C GLN A 78 10.06 -11.68 -34.86
N ARG A 79 9.48 -12.54 -34.02
CA ARG A 79 9.00 -13.86 -34.45
C ARG A 79 7.84 -13.78 -35.46
N LEU A 80 6.97 -12.79 -35.36
CA LEU A 80 5.89 -12.58 -36.33
C LEU A 80 6.43 -12.22 -37.71
N VAL A 81 7.43 -11.32 -37.77
CA VAL A 81 8.08 -10.95 -39.02
C VAL A 81 8.78 -12.15 -39.66
N GLU A 82 9.43 -13.00 -38.88
CA GLU A 82 10.01 -14.27 -39.37
C GLU A 82 8.96 -15.21 -39.99
N PHE A 83 7.70 -15.14 -39.54
CA PHE A 83 6.59 -15.89 -40.12
C PHE A 83 5.95 -15.22 -41.35
N GLY A 84 6.48 -14.08 -41.81
CA GLY A 84 6.03 -13.39 -43.01
C GLY A 84 5.06 -12.23 -42.78
N TYR A 85 4.93 -11.75 -41.54
CA TYR A 85 4.19 -10.51 -41.27
C TYR A 85 4.96 -9.28 -41.77
N PRO A 86 4.27 -8.14 -42.03
CA PRO A 86 4.89 -6.91 -42.49
C PRO A 86 5.97 -6.38 -41.53
N GLN A 87 7.03 -5.80 -42.08
CA GLN A 87 8.19 -5.30 -41.31
C GLN A 87 7.83 -4.13 -40.41
N GLU A 88 6.81 -3.37 -40.77
CA GLU A 88 6.27 -2.21 -40.06
C GLU A 88 5.86 -2.55 -38.61
N ILE A 89 5.55 -3.82 -38.32
CA ILE A 89 5.23 -4.27 -36.97
C ILE A 89 6.40 -4.03 -36.00
N LEU A 90 7.66 -4.08 -36.47
CA LEU A 90 8.83 -3.88 -35.61
C LEU A 90 8.86 -2.48 -34.97
N GLU A 91 8.22 -1.49 -35.61
CA GLU A 91 8.15 -0.10 -35.17
C GLU A 91 7.25 0.11 -33.95
N PHE A 92 6.37 -0.85 -33.62
CA PHE A 92 5.48 -0.71 -32.47
C PHE A 92 6.27 -0.71 -31.16
N GLU A 93 5.92 0.19 -30.24
CA GLU A 93 6.47 0.20 -28.89
C GLU A 93 5.47 -0.37 -27.90
N TYR A 94 5.96 -1.04 -26.86
CA TYR A 94 5.10 -1.56 -25.80
C TYR A 94 4.62 -0.39 -24.92
N ASP A 95 3.31 -0.18 -24.88
CA ASP A 95 2.64 0.75 -23.98
C ASP A 95 2.08 0.01 -22.74
N PRO A 96 2.67 0.17 -21.54
CA PRO A 96 2.18 -0.49 -20.33
C PRO A 96 0.83 0.01 -19.83
N SER A 97 0.36 1.17 -20.33
CA SER A 97 -0.91 1.79 -19.89
C SER A 97 -2.12 1.26 -20.66
N PHE A 98 -1.90 0.64 -21.82
CA PHE A 98 -2.95 0.13 -22.68
C PHE A 98 -3.57 -1.19 -22.16
N PRO A 99 -2.80 -2.24 -21.84
CA PRO A 99 -3.39 -3.51 -21.40
C PRO A 99 -3.82 -3.48 -19.92
N VAL A 100 -5.02 -3.98 -19.64
CA VAL A 100 -5.51 -4.27 -18.27
C VAL A 100 -5.78 -5.77 -18.17
N ARG A 101 -5.29 -6.41 -17.11
CA ARG A 101 -5.48 -7.85 -16.84
C ARG A 101 -6.75 -8.13 -16.06
#